data_AF-A0AAU9TGI3-F1
#
_entry.id   AF-A0AAU9TGI3-F1
#
_cell.length_a   1.000
_cell.length_b   1.000
_cell.length_c   1.000
_cell.angle_alpha   90.00
_cell.angle_beta   90.00
_cell.angle_gamma   90.00
#
_symmetry.space_group_name_H-M   'P 1'
#
loop_
_entity.id
_entity.type
_entity.pdbx_description
1 polymer ?
#
loop_
_entity_poly.entity_id
_entity_poly.type
_entity_poly.pdbx_seq_one_letter_code
_entity_poly.pdbx_strand_id
1 'polypeptide(L)'
;MLNEAKNNEGNALDKLRQLQKNVANCENERRVLSEKLESAKSALSELKRLNCTLEDQVHRLTNQLANIEVQRADLESQLRMTTWDGKESNDSGELERELHALQRERSELKAKNDALQDTVRKLEAERRMVRPSVLRSKSHDRTEKSVYYSSDLDSGADSTKDSRGYKDYKDYKEVPCKEKPYSSEFNLLELENRELKMKIRRLEKELADKESELAMARNRYFSDKSCGGNRQDIEQYRQAALQAERLLEAREASHRQQIMRLENQLSALRSQLSAEIRRRQAYVSRSGRAARDVQRLRTALGDSLRAVEQDPALDSYTLEHEARKLDSTLTHSLPPLNDSFDSSK
;
A
#
# COMPACT_ATOMS: atom_id res chain seq x y z
N MET A 1 48.05 -72.90 -30.21
CA MET A 1 48.87 -71.98 -31.03
C MET A 1 48.05 -71.26 -32.11
N LEU A 2 47.75 -71.85 -33.28
CA LEU A 2 47.07 -71.13 -34.39
C LEU A 2 45.60 -70.77 -34.11
N ASN A 3 44.82 -71.66 -33.47
CA ASN A 3 43.42 -71.36 -33.11
C ASN A 3 43.30 -70.35 -31.96
N GLU A 4 44.24 -70.36 -31.02
CA GLU A 4 44.28 -69.36 -29.93
C GLU A 4 44.63 -67.97 -30.48
N ALA A 5 45.55 -67.89 -31.44
CA ALA A 5 45.88 -66.64 -32.12
C ALA A 5 44.66 -66.07 -32.86
N LYS A 6 43.92 -66.90 -33.60
CA LYS A 6 42.68 -66.50 -34.29
C LYS A 6 41.57 -66.05 -33.33
N ASN A 7 41.40 -66.74 -32.20
CA ASN A 7 40.43 -66.34 -31.18
C ASN A 7 40.81 -65.01 -30.51
N ASN A 8 42.10 -64.79 -30.24
CA ASN A 8 42.59 -63.52 -29.70
C ASN A 8 42.43 -62.36 -30.70
N GLU A 9 42.64 -62.62 -31.99
CA GLU A 9 42.41 -61.65 -33.06
C GLU A 9 40.92 -61.27 -33.16
N GLY A 10 40.01 -62.25 -33.12
CA GLY A 10 38.56 -62.00 -33.09
C GLY A 10 38.14 -61.15 -31.89
N ASN A 11 38.61 -61.50 -30.69
CA ASN A 11 38.34 -60.74 -29.46
C ASN A 11 38.89 -59.30 -29.54
N ALA A 12 40.06 -59.11 -30.16
CA ALA A 12 40.64 -57.78 -30.35
C ALA A 12 39.83 -56.94 -31.35
N LEU A 13 39.34 -57.54 -32.44
CA LEU A 13 38.49 -56.88 -33.43
C LEU A 13 37.13 -56.46 -32.85
N ASP A 14 36.50 -57.31 -32.04
CA ASP A 14 35.23 -56.98 -31.38
C ASP A 14 35.42 -55.88 -30.33
N LYS A 15 36.53 -55.92 -29.57
CA LYS A 15 36.90 -54.83 -28.66
C LYS A 15 37.15 -53.52 -29.41
N LEU A 16 37.80 -53.56 -30.58
CA LEU A 16 38.02 -52.40 -31.43
C LEU A 16 36.69 -51.81 -31.92
N ARG A 17 35.77 -52.65 -32.40
CA ARG A 17 34.42 -52.20 -32.82
C ARG A 17 33.64 -51.57 -31.68
N GLN A 18 33.70 -52.17 -30.49
CA GLN A 18 33.04 -51.61 -29.31
C GLN A 18 33.63 -50.23 -28.93
N LEU A 19 34.95 -50.08 -28.97
CA LEU A 19 35.61 -48.80 -28.72
C LEU A 19 35.24 -47.76 -29.77
N GLN A 20 35.18 -48.12 -31.05
CA GLN A 20 34.73 -47.23 -32.13
C GLN A 20 33.31 -46.73 -31.92
N LYS A 21 32.38 -47.63 -31.54
CA LYS A 21 30.99 -47.26 -31.20
C LYS A 21 30.93 -46.32 -29.99
N ASN A 22 31.71 -46.60 -28.95
CA ASN A 22 31.77 -45.75 -27.76
C ASN A 22 32.31 -44.36 -28.10
N VAL A 23 33.35 -44.26 -28.94
CA VAL A 23 33.89 -42.96 -29.42
C VAL A 23 32.83 -42.19 -30.19
N ALA A 24 32.13 -42.82 -31.13
CA ALA A 24 31.05 -42.17 -31.88
C ALA A 24 29.91 -41.65 -30.96
N ASN A 25 29.56 -42.43 -29.93
CA ASN A 25 28.59 -41.99 -28.93
C ASN A 25 29.10 -40.78 -28.14
N CYS A 26 30.34 -40.80 -27.66
CA CYS A 26 30.95 -39.68 -26.94
C CYS A 26 31.03 -38.41 -27.82
N GLU A 27 31.34 -38.56 -29.12
CA GLU A 27 31.36 -37.44 -30.06
C GLU A 27 29.97 -36.83 -30.27
N ASN A 28 28.94 -37.68 -30.36
CA ASN A 28 27.56 -37.22 -30.46
C ASN A 28 27.09 -36.50 -29.18
N GLU A 29 27.38 -37.06 -28.01
CA GLU A 29 27.08 -36.42 -26.72
C GLU A 29 27.77 -35.07 -26.60
N ARG A 30 29.05 -34.98 -26.99
CA ARG A 30 29.80 -33.72 -27.02
C ARG A 30 29.13 -32.68 -27.93
N ARG A 31 28.63 -33.09 -29.10
CA ARG A 31 27.90 -32.20 -30.03
C ARG A 31 26.62 -31.66 -29.39
N VAL A 32 25.78 -32.54 -28.86
CA VAL A 32 24.51 -32.17 -28.20
C VAL A 32 24.75 -31.23 -27.01
N LEU A 33 25.77 -31.52 -26.18
CA LEU A 33 26.12 -30.66 -25.05
C LEU A 33 26.62 -29.28 -25.52
N SER A 34 27.34 -29.21 -26.64
CA SER A 34 27.80 -27.94 -27.23
C SER A 34 26.63 -27.10 -27.72
N GLU A 35 25.65 -27.71 -28.39
CA GLU A 35 24.43 -27.02 -28.85
C GLU A 35 23.57 -26.51 -27.68
N LYS A 36 23.41 -27.33 -26.64
CA LYS A 36 22.72 -26.92 -25.40
C LYS A 36 23.42 -25.76 -24.71
N LEU A 37 24.75 -25.79 -24.67
CA LEU A 37 25.55 -24.70 -24.11
C LEU A 37 25.33 -23.40 -24.89
N GLU A 38 25.31 -23.47 -26.22
CA GLU A 38 25.13 -22.28 -27.06
C GLU A 38 23.71 -21.71 -26.94
N SER A 39 22.69 -22.59 -26.91
CA SER A 39 21.31 -22.19 -26.62
C SER A 39 21.18 -21.51 -25.25
N ALA A 40 21.83 -22.06 -24.21
CA ALA A 40 21.81 -21.48 -22.87
C ALA A 40 22.51 -20.11 -22.82
N LYS A 41 23.61 -19.92 -23.56
CA LYS A 41 24.28 -18.62 -23.69
C LYS A 41 23.39 -17.58 -24.37
N SER A 42 22.68 -17.96 -25.43
CA SER A 42 21.72 -17.07 -26.11
C SER A 42 20.58 -16.67 -25.18
N ALA A 43 19.98 -17.62 -24.45
CA ALA A 43 18.95 -17.31 -23.46
C ALA A 43 19.46 -16.38 -22.35
N LEU A 44 20.70 -16.59 -21.89
CA LEU A 44 21.33 -15.72 -20.89
C LEU A 44 21.55 -14.29 -21.41
N SER A 45 21.95 -14.12 -22.67
CA SER A 45 22.15 -12.78 -23.24
C SER A 45 20.83 -12.03 -23.38
N GLU A 46 19.75 -12.71 -23.77
CA GLU A 46 18.40 -12.15 -23.82
C GLU A 46 17.90 -11.74 -22.43
N LEU A 47 18.07 -12.59 -21.43
CA LEU A 47 17.71 -12.28 -20.04
C LEU A 47 18.50 -11.07 -19.51
N LYS A 48 19.79 -10.94 -19.83
CA LYS A 48 20.58 -9.75 -19.48
C LYS A 48 20.02 -8.48 -20.11
N ARG A 49 19.66 -8.54 -21.41
CA ARG A 49 19.06 -7.40 -22.12
C ARG A 49 17.72 -6.99 -21.52
N LEU A 50 16.88 -7.98 -21.19
CA LEU A 50 15.59 -7.74 -20.51
C LEU A 50 15.80 -7.13 -19.12
N ASN A 51 16.78 -7.61 -18.36
CA ASN A 51 17.09 -7.06 -17.04
C ASN A 51 17.50 -5.59 -17.13
N CYS A 52 18.40 -5.22 -18.05
CA CYS A 52 18.76 -3.82 -18.27
C CYS A 52 17.54 -2.95 -18.63
N THR A 53 16.63 -3.48 -19.47
CA THR A 53 15.39 -2.76 -19.84
C THR A 53 14.48 -2.53 -18.65
N LEU A 54 14.36 -3.52 -17.75
CA LEU A 54 13.58 -3.41 -16.52
C LEU A 54 14.22 -2.44 -15.52
N GLU A 55 15.55 -2.47 -15.38
CA GLU A 55 16.31 -1.53 -14.55
C GLU A 55 16.08 -0.07 -15.01
N ASP A 56 16.09 0.18 -16.32
CA ASP A 56 15.76 1.50 -16.88
C ASP A 56 14.31 1.91 -16.59
N GLN A 57 13.35 0.98 -16.65
CA GLN A 57 11.96 1.25 -16.32
C GLN A 57 11.79 1.60 -14.84
N VAL A 58 12.44 0.85 -13.94
CA VAL A 58 12.45 1.14 -12.50
C VAL A 58 13.03 2.52 -12.25
N HIS A 59 14.18 2.86 -12.85
CA HIS A 59 14.76 4.20 -12.71
C HIS A 59 13.80 5.31 -13.16
N ARG A 60 13.12 5.12 -14.30
CA ARG A 60 12.13 6.09 -14.79
C ARG A 60 10.95 6.25 -13.83
N LEU A 61 10.38 5.15 -13.34
CA LEU A 61 9.25 5.17 -12.41
C LEU A 61 9.63 5.80 -11.06
N THR A 62 10.81 5.50 -10.53
CA THR A 62 11.32 6.12 -9.29
C THR A 62 11.43 7.64 -9.44
N ASN A 63 11.94 8.12 -10.58
CA ASN A 63 12.02 9.56 -10.84
C ASN A 63 10.62 10.21 -10.97
N GLN A 64 9.68 9.52 -11.62
CA GLN A 64 8.30 10.00 -11.72
C GLN A 64 7.63 10.08 -10.33
N LEU A 65 7.86 9.08 -9.49
CA LEU A 65 7.33 9.06 -8.12
C LEU A 65 7.90 10.21 -7.30
N ALA A 66 9.22 10.43 -7.33
CA ALA A 66 9.85 11.56 -6.66
C ALA A 66 9.27 12.92 -7.11
N ASN A 67 9.03 13.10 -8.42
CA ASN A 67 8.40 14.31 -8.94
C ASN A 67 6.97 14.50 -8.41
N ILE A 68 6.18 13.43 -8.36
CA ILE A 68 4.81 13.47 -7.83
C ILE A 68 4.82 13.78 -6.33
N GLU A 69 5.76 13.23 -5.56
CA GLU A 69 5.90 13.53 -4.13
C GLU A 69 6.20 15.01 -3.88
N VAL A 70 7.06 15.63 -4.70
CA VAL A 70 7.33 17.07 -4.63
C VAL A 70 6.06 17.86 -4.94
N GLN A 71 5.36 17.55 -6.03
CA GLN A 71 4.10 18.22 -6.39
C GLN A 71 3.04 18.08 -5.30
N ARG A 72 2.93 16.90 -4.69
CA ARG A 72 2.04 16.66 -3.56
C ARG A 72 2.42 17.53 -2.36
N ALA A 73 3.70 17.60 -2.01
CA ALA A 73 4.17 18.43 -0.90
C ALA A 73 3.88 19.92 -1.12
N ASP A 74 4.04 20.41 -2.36
CA ASP A 74 3.71 21.78 -2.74
C ASP A 74 2.22 22.06 -2.60
N LEU A 75 1.35 21.16 -3.09
CA LEU A 75 -0.11 21.29 -2.94
C LEU A 75 -0.55 21.21 -1.47
N GLU A 76 0.04 20.31 -0.68
CA GLU A 76 -0.23 20.23 0.76
C GLU A 76 0.21 21.51 1.50
N SER A 77 1.30 22.14 1.07
CA SER A 77 1.74 23.44 1.58
C SER A 77 0.73 24.54 1.24
N GLN A 78 0.27 24.61 -0.02
CA GLN A 78 -0.77 25.57 -0.44
C GLN A 78 -2.08 25.38 0.32
N LEU A 79 -2.47 24.13 0.56
CA LEU A 79 -3.67 23.82 1.35
C LEU A 79 -3.48 24.27 2.80
N ARG A 80 -2.32 24.05 3.42
CA ARG A 80 -2.02 24.59 4.75
C ARG A 80 -2.13 26.11 4.81
N MET A 81 -1.58 26.83 3.83
CA MET A 81 -1.66 28.30 3.78
C MET A 81 -3.12 28.79 3.69
N THR A 82 -3.92 28.24 2.76
CA THR A 82 -5.33 28.61 2.60
C THR A 82 -6.20 28.25 3.81
N THR A 83 -5.90 27.13 4.49
CA THR A 83 -6.59 26.74 5.72
C THR A 83 -6.19 27.63 6.90
N TRP A 84 -4.97 28.15 6.91
CA TRP A 84 -4.50 29.11 7.91
C TRP A 84 -5.18 30.47 7.73
N ASP A 85 -5.27 30.97 6.49
CA ASP A 85 -6.04 32.18 6.16
C ASP A 85 -7.54 32.04 6.50
N GLY A 86 -8.10 30.83 6.38
CA GLY A 86 -9.49 30.53 6.78
C GLY A 86 -9.74 30.55 8.30
N LYS A 87 -8.69 30.37 9.12
CA LYS A 87 -8.78 30.49 10.59
C LYS A 87 -8.67 31.94 11.07
N GLU A 88 -8.18 32.85 10.23
CA GLU A 88 -8.17 34.29 10.51
C GLU A 88 -9.46 35.02 10.13
N SER A 89 -10.55 34.29 9.85
CA SER A 89 -11.89 34.86 10.04
C SER A 89 -12.21 34.98 11.55
N ASN A 90 -11.38 35.74 12.26
CA ASN A 90 -11.65 36.24 13.61
C ASN A 90 -12.98 37.04 13.64
N ASP A 91 -13.43 37.51 12.49
CA ASP A 91 -14.73 38.14 12.27
C ASP A 91 -15.89 37.29 12.77
N SER A 92 -15.88 35.96 12.57
CA SER A 92 -17.04 35.13 12.97
C SER A 92 -17.19 35.09 14.50
N GLY A 93 -16.09 35.00 15.24
CA GLY A 93 -16.12 34.94 16.71
C GLY A 93 -16.35 36.30 17.37
N GLU A 94 -15.93 37.40 16.73
CA GLU A 94 -16.22 38.76 17.18
C GLU A 94 -17.67 39.16 16.91
N LEU A 95 -18.20 38.83 15.72
CA LEU A 95 -19.60 39.05 15.37
C LEU A 95 -20.56 38.27 16.27
N GLU A 96 -20.23 37.03 16.65
CA GLU A 96 -21.03 36.25 17.60
C GLU A 96 -21.06 36.88 19.00
N ARG A 97 -19.92 37.41 19.47
CA ARG A 97 -19.84 38.12 20.76
C ARG A 97 -20.63 39.42 20.75
N GLU A 98 -20.54 40.18 19.66
CA GLU A 98 -21.28 41.43 19.48
C GLU A 98 -22.79 41.18 19.37
N LEU A 99 -23.21 40.14 18.64
CA LEU A 99 -24.61 39.71 18.56
C LEU A 99 -25.18 39.38 19.94
N HIS A 100 -24.43 38.64 20.76
CA HIS A 100 -24.85 38.29 22.12
C HIS A 100 -24.91 39.51 23.06
N ALA A 101 -24.04 40.51 22.87
CA ALA A 101 -24.09 41.76 23.62
C ALA A 101 -25.34 42.57 23.25
N LEU A 102 -25.61 42.73 21.95
CA LEU A 102 -26.80 43.43 21.44
C LEU A 102 -28.11 42.73 21.83
N GLN A 103 -28.13 41.39 21.87
CA GLN A 103 -29.29 40.64 22.34
C GLN A 103 -29.60 40.90 23.83
N ARG A 104 -28.57 41.00 24.69
CA ARG A 104 -28.73 41.36 26.11
C ARG A 104 -29.25 42.78 26.25
N GLU A 105 -28.64 43.75 25.56
CA GLU A 105 -29.07 45.15 25.59
C GLU A 105 -30.53 45.29 25.12
N ARG A 106 -30.91 44.61 24.03
CA ARG A 106 -32.30 44.56 23.57
C ARG A 106 -33.25 44.05 24.65
N SER A 107 -32.86 43.00 25.39
CA SER A 107 -33.70 42.46 26.46
C SER A 107 -33.86 43.42 27.64
N GLU A 108 -32.80 44.15 27.99
CA GLU A 108 -32.82 45.18 29.04
C GLU A 108 -33.66 46.39 28.64
N LEU A 109 -33.52 46.86 27.40
CA LEU A 109 -34.33 47.96 26.86
C LEU A 109 -35.81 47.58 26.80
N LYS A 110 -36.13 46.33 26.45
CA LYS A 110 -37.49 45.82 26.49
C LYS A 110 -38.06 45.84 27.91
N ALA A 111 -37.32 45.33 28.89
CA ALA A 111 -37.74 45.36 30.30
C ALA A 111 -37.94 46.79 30.83
N LYS A 112 -37.06 47.73 30.45
CA LYS A 112 -37.21 49.15 30.78
C LYS A 112 -38.46 49.76 30.14
N ASN A 113 -38.75 49.42 28.88
CA ASN A 113 -39.94 49.90 28.18
C ASN A 113 -41.22 49.37 28.85
N ASP A 114 -41.26 48.09 29.19
CA ASP A 114 -42.39 47.48 29.90
C ASP A 114 -42.63 48.17 31.26
N ALA A 115 -41.56 48.44 32.02
CA ALA A 115 -41.64 49.18 33.27
C ALA A 115 -42.15 50.62 33.08
N LEU A 116 -41.70 51.32 32.03
CA LEU A 116 -42.18 52.67 31.70
C LEU A 116 -43.64 52.65 31.25
N GLN A 117 -44.08 51.64 30.51
CA GLN A 117 -45.49 51.48 30.15
C GLN A 117 -46.36 51.23 31.38
N ASP A 118 -45.87 50.46 32.35
CA ASP A 118 -46.55 50.26 33.63
C ASP A 118 -46.65 51.56 34.44
N THR A 119 -45.60 52.38 34.49
CA THR A 119 -45.65 53.68 35.18
C THR A 119 -46.59 54.64 34.47
N VAL A 120 -46.59 54.69 33.14
CA VAL A 120 -47.56 55.48 32.36
C VAL A 120 -48.99 55.03 32.66
N ARG A 121 -49.28 53.71 32.64
CA ARG A 121 -50.62 53.19 32.98
C ARG A 121 -51.06 53.56 34.40
N LYS A 122 -50.14 53.52 35.38
CA LYS A 122 -50.41 53.95 36.76
C LYS A 122 -50.70 55.45 36.85
N LEU A 123 -49.87 56.29 36.23
CA LEU A 123 -50.06 57.73 36.18
C LEU A 123 -51.35 58.13 35.45
N GLU A 124 -51.73 57.41 34.39
CA GLU A 124 -53.01 57.61 33.70
C GLU A 124 -54.21 57.22 34.56
N ALA A 125 -54.08 56.18 35.40
CA ALA A 125 -55.10 55.79 36.36
C ALA A 125 -55.24 56.82 37.49
N GLU A 126 -54.13 57.32 38.02
CA GLU A 126 -54.10 58.42 39.00
C GLU A 126 -54.71 59.70 38.41
N ARG A 127 -54.37 60.06 37.17
CA ARG A 127 -54.98 61.19 36.45
C ARG A 127 -56.49 61.05 36.30
N ARG A 128 -57.00 59.82 36.12
CA ARG A 128 -58.44 59.54 36.06
C ARG A 128 -59.11 59.64 37.43
N MET A 129 -58.41 59.31 38.52
CA MET A 129 -58.93 59.42 39.89
C MET A 129 -58.94 60.88 40.41
N VAL A 130 -58.02 61.72 39.96
CA VAL A 130 -57.91 63.14 40.36
C VAL A 130 -58.86 64.07 39.58
N ARG A 131 -59.67 63.54 38.64
CA ARG A 131 -60.75 64.29 37.98
C ARG A 131 -62.13 63.93 38.55
N PRO A 132 -62.74 64.76 39.41
CA PRO A 132 -64.18 64.74 39.58
C PRO A 132 -64.85 65.33 38.33
N SER A 133 -65.76 64.55 37.74
CA SER A 133 -66.90 64.96 36.91
C SER A 133 -66.99 66.47 36.57
N VAL A 134 -66.46 66.87 35.41
CA VAL A 134 -66.88 68.09 34.70
C VAL A 134 -67.00 67.77 33.21
N LEU A 135 -68.26 67.66 32.78
CA LEU A 135 -68.81 67.93 31.45
C LEU A 135 -68.49 66.96 30.29
N ARG A 136 -69.45 66.04 30.10
CA ARG A 136 -70.21 65.79 28.85
C ARG A 136 -69.86 66.72 27.68
N SER A 137 -69.30 66.18 26.59
CA SER A 137 -69.83 66.31 25.21
C SER A 137 -68.94 65.67 24.12
N LYS A 138 -69.58 64.78 23.35
CA LYS A 138 -69.64 64.79 21.87
C LYS A 138 -68.34 64.58 21.08
N SER A 139 -68.06 63.32 20.71
CA SER A 139 -68.05 62.79 19.32
C SER A 139 -67.25 61.49 19.22
N HIS A 140 -67.96 60.40 18.91
CA HIS A 140 -67.48 59.23 18.15
C HIS A 140 -66.87 59.71 16.82
N ASP A 141 -65.92 59.09 16.15
CA ASP A 141 -65.16 57.85 16.31
C ASP A 141 -64.02 57.94 15.28
N ARG A 142 -62.75 57.88 15.69
CA ARG A 142 -61.63 57.66 14.76
C ARG A 142 -60.74 56.60 15.41
N THR A 143 -61.10 55.36 15.13
CA THR A 143 -60.30 54.20 15.50
C THR A 143 -59.43 53.81 14.31
N GLU A 144 -58.23 54.40 14.26
CA GLU A 144 -57.09 53.85 13.52
C GLU A 144 -56.69 52.53 14.20
N LYS A 145 -56.94 51.42 13.50
CA LYS A 145 -56.62 50.09 14.01
C LYS A 145 -55.19 49.72 13.63
N SER A 146 -54.34 49.83 14.64
CA SER A 146 -53.03 49.24 14.76
C SER A 146 -52.98 47.81 14.21
N VAL A 147 -52.02 47.63 13.32
CA VAL A 147 -51.46 46.36 12.86
C VAL A 147 -50.92 45.59 14.06
N TYR A 148 -51.55 44.46 14.38
CA TYR A 148 -50.96 43.41 15.21
C TYR A 148 -50.47 42.29 14.28
N TYR A 149 -49.16 42.15 14.20
CA TYR A 149 -48.50 40.91 13.76
C TYR A 149 -48.37 39.96 14.96
N SER A 150 -48.26 38.66 14.65
CA SER A 150 -48.31 37.46 15.51
C SER A 150 -49.74 36.97 15.78
N SER A 151 -50.14 35.77 15.37
CA SER A 151 -49.38 34.52 15.47
C SER A 151 -49.91 33.45 14.48
N ASP A 152 -49.01 32.57 14.07
CA ASP A 152 -49.24 31.16 13.72
C ASP A 152 -49.92 30.82 12.39
N LEU A 153 -49.07 30.65 11.38
CA LEU A 153 -49.32 29.85 10.18
C LEU A 153 -49.20 28.36 10.55
N ASP A 154 -50.33 27.73 10.86
CA ASP A 154 -50.49 26.28 10.78
C ASP A 154 -51.94 25.93 10.41
N SER A 155 -52.14 24.86 9.65
CA SER A 155 -53.32 24.49 8.85
C SER A 155 -53.49 25.32 7.56
N GLY A 156 -53.52 24.73 6.37
CA GLY A 156 -53.97 23.40 6.03
C GLY A 156 -54.68 23.51 4.69
N ALA A 157 -54.42 22.54 3.83
CA ALA A 157 -54.88 22.50 2.46
C ALA A 157 -56.42 22.53 2.33
N ASP A 158 -56.83 22.83 1.10
CA ASP A 158 -57.98 22.21 0.45
C ASP A 158 -59.38 22.68 0.90
N SER A 159 -60.04 23.46 0.06
CA SER A 159 -61.38 23.13 -0.43
C SER A 159 -61.91 24.25 -1.33
N THR A 160 -61.66 24.11 -2.63
CA THR A 160 -62.58 24.59 -3.64
C THR A 160 -63.80 23.68 -3.62
N LYS A 161 -64.91 24.11 -2.99
CA LYS A 161 -66.22 23.51 -3.25
C LYS A 161 -67.38 24.46 -2.94
N ASP A 162 -68.23 24.51 -3.95
CA ASP A 162 -69.69 24.60 -3.85
C ASP A 162 -70.34 25.97 -3.63
N SER A 163 -70.52 26.60 -4.79
CA SER A 163 -71.78 27.21 -5.21
C SER A 163 -73.01 26.37 -4.81
N ARG A 164 -73.95 26.95 -4.04
CA ARG A 164 -75.41 26.98 -4.31
C ARG A 164 -76.19 27.36 -3.05
N GLY A 165 -76.94 28.46 -3.16
CA GLY A 165 -78.20 28.64 -2.43
C GLY A 165 -78.18 29.70 -1.35
N TYR A 166 -78.61 30.93 -1.68
CA TYR A 166 -79.66 31.56 -0.90
C TYR A 166 -80.42 32.61 -1.72
N LYS A 167 -81.74 32.53 -1.57
CA LYS A 167 -82.80 33.25 -2.27
C LYS A 167 -82.76 34.77 -2.04
N ASP A 168 -82.99 35.50 -3.13
CA ASP A 168 -84.10 36.44 -3.30
C ASP A 168 -84.61 37.16 -2.03
N TYR A 169 -84.26 38.44 -1.88
CA TYR A 169 -85.20 39.43 -1.37
C TYR A 169 -84.94 40.80 -2.02
N LYS A 170 -86.00 41.25 -2.70
CA LYS A 170 -86.18 42.50 -3.43
C LYS A 170 -86.02 43.75 -2.57
N ASP A 171 -85.57 44.80 -3.25
CA ASP A 171 -86.15 46.15 -3.24
C ASP A 171 -85.97 47.03 -2.00
N TYR A 172 -84.88 47.82 -1.99
CA TYR A 172 -84.93 49.21 -1.51
C TYR A 172 -83.95 50.09 -2.32
N LYS A 173 -84.53 50.91 -3.19
CA LYS A 173 -84.10 52.26 -3.59
C LYS A 173 -82.61 52.47 -3.90
N GLU A 174 -82.33 52.50 -5.20
CA GLU A 174 -81.17 53.17 -5.79
C GLU A 174 -81.04 54.59 -5.25
N VAL A 175 -80.01 54.81 -4.43
CA VAL A 175 -79.44 56.13 -4.19
C VAL A 175 -78.42 56.35 -5.30
N PRO A 176 -78.58 57.35 -6.18
CA PRO A 176 -77.58 57.63 -7.20
C PRO A 176 -76.37 58.32 -6.54
N CYS A 177 -75.53 57.53 -5.90
CA CYS A 177 -74.18 57.94 -5.54
C CYS A 177 -73.34 57.90 -6.82
N LYS A 178 -72.95 59.10 -7.26
CA LYS A 178 -71.99 59.34 -8.34
C LYS A 178 -70.77 58.43 -8.18
N GLU A 179 -70.74 57.30 -8.89
CA GLU A 179 -69.54 56.48 -8.99
C GLU A 179 -68.54 57.21 -9.86
N LYS A 180 -67.55 57.71 -9.14
CA LYS A 180 -66.33 58.36 -9.59
C LYS A 180 -65.52 57.45 -10.53
N PRO A 181 -64.56 58.00 -11.28
CA PRO A 181 -63.66 57.31 -12.23
C PRO A 181 -62.85 56.09 -11.72
N TYR A 182 -63.01 55.68 -10.45
CA TYR A 182 -62.30 54.56 -9.83
C TYR A 182 -62.81 53.17 -10.23
N SER A 183 -64.00 53.05 -10.83
CA SER A 183 -64.55 51.75 -11.28
C SER A 183 -63.75 51.17 -12.45
N SER A 184 -63.28 52.01 -13.38
CA SER A 184 -62.46 51.57 -14.53
C SER A 184 -61.06 51.12 -14.07
N GLU A 185 -60.46 51.87 -13.16
CA GLU A 185 -59.15 51.56 -12.58
C GLU A 185 -59.18 50.27 -11.73
N PHE A 186 -60.28 50.06 -10.99
CA PHE A 186 -60.51 48.82 -10.25
C PHE A 186 -60.59 47.59 -11.18
N ASN A 187 -61.32 47.68 -12.29
CA ASN A 187 -61.40 46.60 -13.27
C ASN A 187 -60.04 46.30 -13.93
N LEU A 188 -59.22 47.33 -14.18
CA LEU A 188 -57.87 47.16 -14.72
C LEU A 188 -56.95 46.42 -13.73
N LEU A 189 -56.99 46.83 -12.46
CA LEU A 189 -56.23 46.17 -11.39
C LEU A 189 -56.69 44.74 -11.16
N GLU A 190 -57.98 44.45 -11.31
CA GLU A 190 -58.52 43.09 -11.17
C GLU A 190 -58.08 42.18 -12.32
N LEU A 191 -58.05 42.71 -13.55
CA LEU A 191 -57.50 42.01 -14.72
C LEU A 191 -56.01 41.74 -14.55
N GLU A 192 -55.23 42.75 -14.15
CA GLU A 192 -53.80 42.61 -13.88
C GLU A 192 -53.54 41.59 -12.75
N ASN A 193 -54.34 41.61 -11.69
CA ASN A 193 -54.23 40.65 -10.60
C ASN A 193 -54.50 39.21 -11.08
N ARG A 194 -55.46 39.03 -11.99
CA ARG A 194 -55.74 37.74 -12.62
C ARG A 194 -54.58 37.28 -13.51
N GLU A 195 -53.97 38.18 -14.27
CA GLU A 195 -52.80 37.89 -15.09
C GLU A 195 -51.57 37.54 -14.26
N LEU A 196 -51.31 38.30 -13.18
CA LEU A 196 -50.24 38.02 -12.23
C LEU A 196 -50.44 36.65 -11.56
N LYS A 197 -51.66 36.31 -11.14
CA LYS A 197 -51.98 34.97 -10.62
C LYS A 197 -51.72 33.87 -11.64
N MET A 198 -52.06 34.09 -12.91
CA MET A 198 -51.75 33.13 -13.98
C MET A 198 -50.24 33.01 -14.23
N LYS A 199 -49.49 34.11 -14.14
CA LYS A 199 -48.04 34.12 -14.28
C LYS A 199 -47.34 33.40 -13.12
N ILE A 200 -47.80 33.63 -11.88
CA ILE A 200 -47.32 32.92 -10.69
C ILE A 200 -47.51 31.41 -10.88
N ARG A 201 -48.70 30.95 -11.27
CA ARG A 201 -48.95 29.52 -11.50
C ARG A 201 -48.06 28.91 -12.58
N ARG A 202 -47.72 29.67 -13.65
CA ARG A 202 -46.79 29.18 -14.69
C ARG A 202 -45.37 29.06 -14.15
N LEU A 203 -44.90 30.06 -13.41
CA LEU A 203 -43.56 30.05 -12.81
C LEU A 203 -43.41 28.96 -11.76
N GLU A 204 -44.44 28.73 -10.93
CA GLU A 204 -44.47 27.63 -9.96
C GLU A 204 -44.35 26.26 -10.65
N LYS A 205 -45.06 26.07 -11.77
CA LYS A 205 -44.96 24.84 -12.57
C LYS A 205 -43.56 24.67 -13.16
N GLU A 206 -43.01 25.73 -13.76
CA GLU A 206 -41.68 25.69 -14.37
C GLU A 206 -40.58 25.42 -13.32
N LEU A 207 -40.74 25.98 -12.11
CA LEU A 207 -39.85 25.69 -10.99
C LEU A 207 -39.90 24.22 -10.59
N ALA A 208 -41.10 23.65 -10.42
CA ALA A 208 -41.29 22.23 -10.10
C ALA A 208 -40.70 21.30 -11.19
N ASP A 209 -40.90 21.63 -12.47
CA ASP A 209 -40.33 20.89 -13.58
C ASP A 209 -38.78 20.93 -13.53
N LYS A 210 -38.18 22.10 -13.26
CA LYS A 210 -36.72 22.26 -13.13
C LYS A 210 -36.15 21.56 -11.90
N GLU A 211 -36.85 21.56 -10.78
CA GLU A 211 -36.47 20.81 -9.58
C GLU A 211 -36.46 19.30 -9.85
N SER A 212 -37.44 18.79 -10.61
CA SER A 212 -37.49 17.39 -11.02
C SER A 212 -36.34 16.99 -11.97
N GLU A 213 -35.99 17.87 -12.91
CA GLU A 213 -34.85 17.68 -13.82
C GLU A 213 -33.52 17.63 -13.06
N LEU A 214 -33.34 18.53 -12.09
CA LEU A 214 -32.16 18.55 -11.22
C LEU A 214 -32.04 17.28 -10.37
N ALA A 215 -33.14 16.78 -9.83
CA ALA A 215 -33.17 15.53 -9.08
C ALA A 215 -32.75 14.34 -9.97
N MET A 216 -33.30 14.26 -11.18
CA MET A 216 -32.93 13.24 -12.18
C MET A 216 -31.45 13.33 -12.59
N ALA A 217 -30.92 14.55 -12.78
CA ALA A 217 -29.51 14.76 -13.12
C ALA A 217 -28.56 14.35 -11.98
N ARG A 218 -28.90 14.70 -10.74
CA ARG A 218 -28.14 14.26 -9.55
C ARG A 218 -28.10 12.74 -9.42
N ASN A 219 -29.24 12.07 -9.65
CA ASN A 219 -29.30 10.61 -9.53
C ASN A 219 -28.50 9.90 -10.64
N ARG A 220 -28.50 10.45 -11.86
CA ARG A 220 -27.63 9.98 -12.96
C ARG A 220 -26.15 10.14 -12.62
N TYR A 221 -25.75 11.32 -12.13
CA TYR A 221 -24.37 11.58 -11.73
C TYR A 221 -23.89 10.65 -10.60
N PHE A 222 -24.77 10.33 -9.65
CA PHE A 222 -24.45 9.43 -8.55
C PHE A 222 -24.31 7.97 -9.02
N SER A 223 -25.19 7.51 -9.91
CA SER A 223 -25.08 6.18 -10.53
C SER A 223 -23.82 6.01 -11.37
N ASP A 224 -23.46 7.01 -12.17
CA ASP A 224 -22.29 6.96 -13.04
C ASP A 224 -20.99 6.87 -12.24
N LYS A 225 -20.91 7.62 -11.13
CA LYS A 225 -19.81 7.54 -10.17
C LYS A 225 -19.74 6.23 -9.39
N SER A 226 -20.88 5.58 -9.17
CA SER A 226 -20.96 4.39 -8.30
C SER A 226 -20.86 3.06 -9.06
N CYS A 227 -21.27 3.00 -10.35
CA CYS A 227 -21.39 1.74 -11.09
C CYS A 227 -20.56 1.61 -12.38
N GLY A 228 -19.97 2.67 -12.94
CA GLY A 228 -19.53 2.64 -14.35
C GLY A 228 -18.14 2.08 -14.69
N GLY A 229 -17.12 2.27 -13.85
CA GLY A 229 -15.73 1.92 -14.23
C GLY A 229 -14.91 1.31 -13.11
N ASN A 230 -14.97 1.88 -11.92
CA ASN A 230 -14.02 1.51 -10.86
C ASN A 230 -14.20 0.08 -10.34
N ARG A 231 -15.41 -0.48 -10.26
CA ARG A 231 -15.62 -1.74 -9.52
C ARG A 231 -15.11 -2.99 -10.23
N GLN A 232 -15.30 -3.08 -11.55
CA GLN A 232 -14.77 -4.20 -12.36
C GLN A 232 -13.26 -4.06 -12.56
N ASP A 233 -12.77 -2.84 -12.76
CA ASP A 233 -11.33 -2.59 -12.87
C ASP A 233 -10.62 -2.93 -11.56
N ILE A 234 -11.16 -2.54 -10.40
CA ILE A 234 -10.63 -2.91 -9.08
C ILE A 234 -10.53 -4.43 -8.92
N GLU A 235 -11.55 -5.18 -9.35
CA GLU A 235 -11.53 -6.64 -9.25
C GLU A 235 -10.51 -7.28 -10.20
N GLN A 236 -10.37 -6.76 -11.42
CA GLN A 236 -9.33 -7.18 -12.36
C GLN A 236 -7.92 -6.89 -11.81
N TYR A 237 -7.67 -5.69 -11.27
CA TYR A 237 -6.40 -5.34 -10.63
C TYR A 237 -6.12 -6.23 -9.41
N ARG A 238 -7.15 -6.57 -8.63
CA ARG A 238 -7.02 -7.48 -7.47
C ARG A 238 -6.60 -8.89 -7.91
N GLN A 239 -7.19 -9.41 -8.98
CA GLN A 239 -6.84 -10.73 -9.51
C GLN A 239 -5.44 -10.74 -10.14
N ALA A 240 -5.07 -9.68 -10.86
CA ALA A 240 -3.73 -9.51 -11.42
C ALA A 240 -2.67 -9.41 -10.31
N ALA A 241 -2.96 -8.70 -9.21
CA ALA A 241 -2.08 -8.61 -8.04
C ALA A 241 -1.86 -9.99 -7.40
N LEU A 242 -2.93 -10.76 -7.17
CA LEU A 242 -2.83 -12.12 -6.64
C LEU A 242 -2.02 -13.06 -7.55
N GLN A 243 -2.14 -12.92 -8.87
CA GLN A 243 -1.35 -13.70 -9.81
C GLN A 243 0.13 -13.32 -9.76
N ALA A 244 0.43 -12.02 -9.65
CA ALA A 244 1.79 -11.52 -9.50
C ALA A 244 2.43 -12.00 -8.19
N GLU A 245 1.69 -11.99 -7.08
CA GLU A 245 2.15 -12.53 -5.79
C GLU A 245 2.50 -14.02 -5.89
N ARG A 246 1.62 -14.84 -6.47
CA ARG A 246 1.90 -16.27 -6.67
C ARG A 246 3.15 -16.52 -7.51
N LEU A 247 3.38 -15.71 -8.54
CA LEU A 247 4.56 -15.84 -9.39
C LEU A 247 5.84 -15.44 -8.63
N LEU A 248 5.77 -14.38 -7.82
CA LEU A 248 6.88 -13.96 -6.96
C LEU A 248 7.21 -15.03 -5.92
N GLU A 249 6.20 -15.58 -5.23
CA GLU A 249 6.38 -16.67 -4.27
C GLU A 249 7.03 -17.91 -4.91
N ALA A 250 6.58 -18.30 -6.11
CA ALA A 250 7.17 -19.43 -6.83
C ALA A 250 8.64 -19.17 -7.22
N ARG A 251 8.95 -17.95 -7.65
CA ARG A 251 10.32 -17.54 -7.97
C ARG A 251 11.22 -17.54 -6.74
N GLU A 252 10.72 -17.00 -5.62
CA GLU A 252 11.43 -17.02 -4.35
C GLU A 252 11.67 -18.44 -3.85
N ALA A 253 10.67 -19.32 -3.93
CA ALA A 253 10.81 -20.72 -3.55
C ALA A 253 11.89 -21.43 -4.37
N SER A 254 11.92 -21.18 -5.69
CA SER A 254 12.98 -21.70 -6.57
C SER A 254 14.37 -21.19 -6.17
N HIS A 255 14.50 -19.89 -5.91
CA HIS A 255 15.76 -19.30 -5.45
C HIS A 255 16.20 -19.87 -4.10
N ARG A 256 15.29 -20.01 -3.13
CA ARG A 256 15.55 -20.64 -1.82
C ARG A 256 16.05 -22.07 -2.00
N GLN A 257 15.44 -22.86 -2.88
CA GLN A 257 15.90 -24.22 -3.18
C GLN A 257 17.29 -24.23 -3.84
N GLN A 258 17.58 -23.28 -4.74
CA GLN A 258 18.89 -23.18 -5.37
C GLN A 258 19.97 -22.79 -4.37
N ILE A 259 19.69 -21.84 -3.48
CA ILE A 259 20.59 -21.45 -2.38
C ILE A 259 20.86 -22.68 -1.51
N MET A 260 19.83 -23.39 -1.07
CA MET A 260 19.98 -24.60 -0.25
C MET A 260 20.86 -25.66 -0.94
N ARG A 261 20.70 -25.87 -2.25
CA ARG A 261 21.56 -26.78 -3.03
C ARG A 261 23.02 -26.33 -3.05
N LEU A 262 23.27 -25.04 -3.25
CA LEU A 262 24.63 -24.47 -3.26
C LEU A 262 25.26 -24.50 -1.87
N GLU A 263 24.50 -24.22 -0.81
CA GLU A 263 24.95 -24.32 0.58
C GLU A 263 25.35 -25.75 0.94
N ASN A 264 24.59 -26.74 0.50
CA ASN A 264 24.93 -28.15 0.67
C ASN A 264 26.23 -28.53 -0.07
N GLN A 265 26.41 -28.04 -1.29
CA GLN A 265 27.67 -28.25 -2.04
C GLN A 265 28.85 -27.58 -1.32
N LEU A 266 28.67 -26.35 -0.82
CA LEU A 266 29.70 -25.62 -0.09
C LEU A 266 30.07 -26.33 1.22
N SER A 267 29.09 -26.87 1.94
CA SER A 267 29.30 -27.69 3.13
C SER A 267 30.09 -28.96 2.81
N ALA A 268 29.74 -29.67 1.74
CA ALA A 268 30.46 -30.86 1.29
C ALA A 268 31.91 -30.54 0.91
N LEU A 269 32.14 -29.46 0.17
CA LEU A 269 33.49 -29.00 -0.20
C LEU A 269 34.32 -28.60 1.02
N ARG A 270 33.72 -27.92 2.01
CA ARG A 270 34.38 -27.60 3.30
C ARG A 270 34.78 -28.87 4.04
N SER A 271 33.91 -29.88 4.08
CA SER A 271 34.21 -31.18 4.70
C SER A 271 35.37 -31.90 3.99
N GLN A 272 35.35 -31.93 2.64
CA GLN A 272 36.42 -32.50 1.84
C GLN A 272 37.76 -31.80 2.08
N LEU A 273 37.78 -30.46 2.06
CA LEU A 273 38.98 -29.68 2.34
C LEU A 273 39.52 -29.96 3.76
N SER A 274 38.62 -30.03 4.75
CA SER A 274 39.01 -30.35 6.13
C SER A 274 39.62 -31.75 6.26
N ALA A 275 39.05 -32.73 5.56
CA ALA A 275 39.57 -34.09 5.51
C ALA A 275 40.95 -34.15 4.83
N GLU A 276 41.13 -33.39 3.75
CA GLU A 276 42.40 -33.32 3.02
C GLU A 276 43.49 -32.63 3.84
N ILE A 277 43.16 -31.55 4.57
CA ILE A 277 44.07 -30.91 5.52
C ILE A 277 44.52 -31.92 6.59
N ARG A 278 43.59 -32.66 7.20
CA ARG A 278 43.92 -33.69 8.20
C ARG A 278 44.81 -34.79 7.61
N ARG A 279 44.50 -35.28 6.40
CA ARG A 279 45.31 -36.29 5.71
C ARG A 279 46.73 -35.79 5.45
N ARG A 280 46.88 -34.55 4.97
CA ARG A 280 48.19 -33.92 4.73
C ARG A 280 48.97 -33.70 6.03
N GLN A 281 48.33 -33.21 7.08
CA GLN A 281 48.97 -33.06 8.40
C GLN A 281 49.49 -34.41 8.91
N ALA A 282 48.68 -35.46 8.82
CA ALA A 282 49.10 -36.81 9.21
C ALA A 282 50.26 -37.33 8.35
N TYR A 283 50.26 -37.06 7.04
CA TYR A 283 51.37 -37.39 6.16
C TYR A 283 52.65 -36.65 6.53
N VAL A 284 52.58 -35.33 6.78
CA VAL A 284 53.73 -34.51 7.20
C VAL A 284 54.29 -34.98 8.54
N SER A 285 53.43 -35.29 9.52
CA SER A 285 53.87 -35.83 10.80
C SER A 285 54.56 -37.20 10.65
N ARG A 286 54.01 -38.09 9.81
CA ARG A 286 54.60 -39.40 9.52
C ARG A 286 55.92 -39.29 8.77
N SER A 287 55.99 -38.47 7.72
CA SER A 287 57.22 -38.29 6.93
C SER A 287 58.31 -37.58 7.73
N GLY A 288 57.95 -36.61 8.58
CA GLY A 288 58.89 -35.97 9.51
C GLY A 288 59.40 -36.91 10.62
N ARG A 289 58.61 -37.91 11.02
CA ARG A 289 59.08 -38.99 11.90
C ARG A 289 60.04 -39.92 11.14
N ALA A 290 59.64 -40.41 9.97
CA ALA A 290 60.49 -41.28 9.14
C ALA A 290 61.83 -40.62 8.77
N ALA A 291 61.85 -39.32 8.45
CA ALA A 291 63.08 -38.59 8.15
C ALA A 291 64.04 -38.53 9.36
N ARG A 292 63.50 -38.33 10.58
CA ARG A 292 64.30 -38.36 11.81
C ARG A 292 64.82 -39.77 12.12
N ASP A 293 64.01 -40.79 11.90
CA ASP A 293 64.39 -42.17 12.12
C ASP A 293 65.46 -42.64 11.12
N VAL A 294 65.35 -42.27 9.83
CA VAL A 294 66.41 -42.49 8.83
C VAL A 294 67.71 -41.78 9.21
N GLN A 295 67.62 -40.53 9.69
CA GLN A 295 68.81 -39.81 10.13
C GLN A 295 69.47 -40.49 11.33
N ARG A 296 68.69 -40.96 12.31
CA ARG A 296 69.20 -41.73 13.46
C ARG A 296 69.89 -43.02 13.02
N LEU A 297 69.29 -43.78 12.09
CA LEU A 297 69.89 -45.00 11.56
C LEU A 297 71.21 -44.70 10.83
N ARG A 298 71.27 -43.63 10.03
CA ARG A 298 72.50 -43.19 9.35
C ARG A 298 73.60 -42.82 10.34
N THR A 299 73.27 -42.09 11.40
CA THR A 299 74.23 -41.72 12.45
C THR A 299 74.73 -42.96 13.18
N ALA A 300 73.83 -43.83 13.64
CA ALA A 300 74.21 -45.06 14.35
C ALA A 300 75.09 -45.98 13.49
N LEU A 301 74.74 -46.16 12.20
CA LEU A 301 75.55 -46.92 11.25
C LEU A 301 76.94 -46.29 11.06
N GLY A 302 77.01 -44.97 10.89
CA GLY A 302 78.28 -44.26 10.74
C GLY A 302 79.18 -44.37 11.97
N ASP A 303 78.59 -44.28 13.17
CA ASP A 303 79.31 -44.43 14.43
C ASP A 303 79.80 -45.87 14.64
N SER A 304 78.95 -46.87 14.34
CA SER A 304 79.33 -48.29 14.41
C SER A 304 80.42 -48.64 13.40
N LEU A 305 80.33 -48.16 12.15
CA LEU A 305 81.37 -48.37 11.14
C LEU A 305 82.69 -47.73 11.55
N ARG A 306 82.66 -46.51 12.09
CA ARG A 306 83.85 -45.84 12.60
C ARG A 306 84.46 -46.57 13.80
N ALA A 307 83.64 -47.08 14.72
CA ALA A 307 84.11 -47.85 15.87
C ALA A 307 84.80 -49.15 15.44
N VAL A 308 84.26 -49.83 14.43
CA VAL A 308 84.84 -51.05 13.85
C VAL A 308 86.11 -50.73 13.05
N GLU A 309 86.14 -49.64 12.28
CA GLU A 309 87.31 -49.20 11.49
C GLU A 309 88.50 -48.77 12.38
N GLN A 310 88.22 -48.21 13.56
CA GLN A 310 89.23 -47.76 14.51
C GLN A 310 89.75 -48.86 15.44
N ASP A 311 89.19 -50.07 15.40
CA ASP A 311 89.64 -51.23 16.18
C ASP A 311 90.67 -52.05 15.37
N PRO A 312 91.98 -51.90 15.63
CA PRO A 312 93.03 -52.59 14.87
C PRO A 312 93.08 -54.11 15.11
N ALA A 313 92.38 -54.64 16.12
CA ALA A 313 92.36 -56.06 16.45
C ALA A 313 91.11 -56.79 15.92
N LEU A 314 90.09 -56.04 15.49
CA LEU A 314 88.81 -56.50 14.93
C LEU A 314 88.31 -57.82 15.54
N ASP A 315 87.98 -57.80 16.83
CA ASP A 315 87.51 -58.99 17.54
C ASP A 315 86.02 -59.29 17.28
N SER A 316 85.67 -60.57 17.30
CA SER A 316 84.29 -61.07 17.12
C SER A 316 83.32 -60.45 18.13
N TYR A 317 83.79 -60.13 19.33
CA TYR A 317 82.98 -59.51 20.37
C TYR A 317 82.58 -58.06 20.03
N THR A 318 83.51 -57.28 19.46
CA THR A 318 83.24 -55.90 19.00
C THR A 318 82.20 -55.88 17.88
N LEU A 319 82.34 -56.80 16.91
CA LEU A 319 81.37 -56.96 15.83
C LEU A 319 79.98 -57.34 16.35
N GLU A 320 79.90 -58.26 17.30
CA GLU A 320 78.63 -58.68 17.88
C GLU A 320 77.97 -57.55 18.70
N HIS A 321 78.76 -56.78 19.44
CA HIS A 321 78.25 -55.64 20.21
C HIS A 321 77.66 -54.55 19.30
N GLU A 322 78.39 -54.16 18.24
CA GLU A 322 77.91 -53.17 17.28
C GLU A 322 76.72 -53.70 16.46
N ALA A 323 76.68 -55.00 16.13
CA ALA A 323 75.53 -55.63 15.47
C ALA A 323 74.27 -55.57 16.35
N ARG A 324 74.37 -55.90 17.65
CA ARG A 324 73.23 -55.80 18.59
C ARG A 324 72.75 -54.36 18.78
N LYS A 325 73.67 -53.39 18.78
CA LYS A 325 73.35 -51.96 18.89
C LYS A 325 72.62 -51.43 17.65
N LEU A 326 73.01 -51.86 16.46
CA LEU A 326 72.30 -51.53 15.23
C LEU A 326 70.92 -52.19 15.19
N ASP A 327 70.78 -53.43 15.64
CA ASP A 327 69.50 -54.14 15.72
C ASP A 327 68.51 -53.47 16.70
N SER A 328 69.01 -53.03 17.86
CA SER A 328 68.26 -52.20 18.81
C SER A 328 67.81 -50.87 18.19
N THR A 329 68.69 -50.19 17.43
CA THR A 329 68.35 -48.92 16.77
C THR A 329 67.32 -49.12 15.65
N LEU A 330 67.40 -50.22 14.91
CA LEU A 330 66.48 -50.61 13.85
C LEU A 330 65.08 -50.91 14.40
N THR A 331 64.98 -51.72 15.44
CA THR A 331 63.70 -52.08 16.09
C THR A 331 62.97 -50.86 16.66
N HIS A 332 63.68 -49.85 17.16
CA HIS A 332 63.08 -48.60 17.64
C HIS A 332 62.70 -47.60 16.53
N SER A 333 63.27 -47.76 15.33
CA SER A 333 63.06 -46.86 14.18
C SER A 333 61.96 -47.33 13.23
N LEU A 334 61.55 -48.60 13.31
CA LEU A 334 60.44 -49.14 12.53
C LEU A 334 59.10 -48.90 13.24
N PRO A 335 58.06 -48.41 12.54
CA PRO A 335 56.72 -48.35 13.11
C PRO A 335 56.19 -49.77 13.39
N PRO A 336 55.39 -49.98 14.46
CA PRO A 336 54.73 -51.26 14.69
C PRO A 336 53.85 -51.62 13.49
N LEU A 337 53.92 -52.87 13.03
CA LEU A 337 53.22 -53.41 11.85
C LEU A 337 51.68 -53.54 12.05
N ASN A 338 51.03 -52.54 12.63
CA ASN A 338 49.63 -52.62 13.04
C ASN A 338 48.71 -51.56 12.42
N ASP A 339 49.09 -50.99 11.26
CA ASP A 339 48.16 -50.21 10.45
C ASP A 339 47.30 -51.17 9.62
N SER A 340 46.27 -51.73 10.29
CA SER A 340 45.08 -52.27 9.64
C SER A 340 44.59 -51.27 8.61
N PHE A 341 44.64 -51.68 7.34
CA PHE A 341 43.90 -51.06 6.25
C PHE A 341 42.40 -51.09 6.60
N ASP A 342 41.90 -50.05 7.27
CA ASP A 342 40.47 -49.80 7.36
C ASP A 342 40.01 -49.24 6.00
N SER A 343 39.82 -50.17 5.06
CA SER A 343 39.00 -49.96 3.87
C SER A 343 37.54 -50.13 4.26
N SER A 344 36.96 -49.09 4.82
CA SER A 344 35.51 -48.97 4.90
C SER A 344 35.05 -47.89 3.91
N LYS A 345 34.43 -48.39 2.84
CA LYS A 345 33.60 -47.64 1.89
C LYS A 345 32.33 -47.15 2.55
#